data_AF-A0A957XER3-F1
#
_entry.id   AF-A0A957XER3-F1
#
_cell.length_a   1.000
_cell.length_b   1.000
_cell.length_c   1.000
_cell.angle_alpha   90.00
_cell.angle_beta   90.00
_cell.angle_gamma   90.00
#
_symmetry.space_group_name_H-M   'P 1'
#
loop_
_entity.id
_entity.type
_entity.pdbx_description
1 polymer ?
#
loop_
_entity_poly.entity_id
_entity_poly.type
_entity_poly.pdbx_seq_one_letter_code
_entity_poly.pdbx_strand_id
1 'polypeptide(L)'
;MLEFLRPIIDFATWLYIGLGLLGLFFLRIMWLARKDRTRSIFTLERENASVRLTRAFAGFMIVLAGILGVYYLSVVTPAIVPPPPDTPTPTPILALPPTPTPPPLLPTPTQTPTVLPTPTLVNALGGFETESSTPEPVQPAPPPVSSNGQAPSCANSAARITQPGNNAQVAGMVQIMGSAAIDNFQYYKFEFRDPSTGEWIFISRFDNMVPSGVLGPWNSDTLTPGEYDFRLVVVDNTGNFPEPCVIRVRVQ
;
A
#
# COMPACT_ATOMS: atom_id res chain seq x y z
N MET A 1 9.63 -0.29 5.03
CA MET A 1 10.46 0.89 4.72
C MET A 1 11.66 0.55 3.84
N LEU A 2 12.37 -0.57 4.06
CA LEU A 2 13.53 -0.96 3.23
C LEU A 2 13.19 -1.40 1.79
N GLU A 3 11.97 -1.89 1.52
CA GLU A 3 11.59 -2.33 0.16
C GLU A 3 11.52 -1.17 -0.86
N PHE A 4 11.26 0.06 -0.41
CA PHE A 4 11.28 1.25 -1.27
C PHE A 4 12.70 1.66 -1.69
N LEU A 5 13.74 1.20 -0.99
CA LEU A 5 15.14 1.52 -1.28
C LEU A 5 15.79 0.53 -2.25
N ARG A 6 15.22 -0.67 -2.42
CA ARG A 6 15.71 -1.67 -3.41
C ARG A 6 15.80 -1.13 -4.83
N PRO A 7 14.75 -0.51 -5.41
CA PRO A 7 14.83 0.02 -6.77
C PRO A 7 15.80 1.22 -6.88
N ILE A 8 16.03 1.98 -5.81
CA ILE A 8 17.01 3.07 -5.81
C ILE A 8 18.44 2.53 -6.01
N ILE A 9 18.73 1.34 -5.47
CA ILE A 9 20.04 0.68 -5.62
C ILE A 9 20.20 0.12 -7.05
N ASP A 10 19.18 -0.56 -7.58
CA ASP A 10 19.23 -1.15 -8.93
C ASP A 10 19.39 -0.08 -10.02
N PHE A 11 18.77 1.09 -9.84
CA PHE A 11 18.85 2.20 -10.79
C PHE A 11 19.88 3.27 -10.41
N ALA A 12 20.67 3.07 -9.35
CA ALA A 12 21.63 4.07 -8.85
C ALA A 12 22.57 4.56 -9.95
N THR A 13 23.11 3.64 -10.76
CA THR A 13 24.03 3.97 -11.87
C THR A 13 23.38 4.88 -12.91
N TRP A 14 22.15 4.57 -13.34
CA TRP A 14 21.42 5.39 -14.31
C TRP A 14 21.05 6.76 -13.73
N LEU A 15 20.69 6.81 -12.45
CA LEU A 15 20.38 8.03 -11.74
C LEU A 15 21.60 8.96 -11.63
N TYR A 16 22.79 8.41 -11.33
CA TYR A 16 24.04 9.18 -11.34
C TYR A 16 24.43 9.67 -12.74
N ILE A 17 24.24 8.85 -13.78
CA ILE A 17 24.50 9.26 -15.18
C ILE A 17 23.59 10.43 -15.55
N GLY A 18 22.29 10.36 -15.23
CA GLY A 18 21.33 11.44 -15.49
C GLY A 18 21.66 12.73 -14.76
N LEU A 19 21.93 12.66 -13.45
CA LEU A 19 22.34 13.82 -12.64
C LEU A 19 23.68 14.41 -13.11
N GLY A 20 24.62 13.56 -13.52
CA GLY A 20 25.90 13.98 -14.08
C GLY A 20 25.74 14.77 -15.39
N LEU A 21 24.91 14.27 -16.31
CA LEU A 21 24.60 14.97 -17.56
C LEU A 21 23.88 16.30 -17.30
N LEU A 22 22.94 16.33 -16.35
CA LEU A 22 22.25 17.55 -15.95
C LEU A 22 23.23 18.57 -15.32
N GLY A 23 24.16 18.09 -14.49
CA GLY A 23 25.24 18.90 -13.92
C GLY A 23 26.16 19.50 -15.00
N LEU A 24 26.55 18.69 -16.00
CA LEU A 24 27.33 19.15 -17.15
C LEU A 24 26.57 20.17 -18.00
N PHE A 25 25.25 20.02 -18.16
CA PHE A 25 24.40 21.00 -18.85
C PHE A 25 24.41 22.35 -18.13
N PHE A 26 24.24 22.36 -16.80
CA PHE A 26 24.32 23.60 -16.02
C PHE A 26 25.73 24.22 -16.04
N LEU A 27 26.79 23.39 -15.98
CA LEU A 27 28.17 23.86 -16.13
C LEU A 27 28.39 24.51 -17.49
N ARG A 28 27.87 23.92 -18.58
CA ARG A 28 27.92 24.49 -19.93
C ARG A 28 27.22 25.84 -19.99
N ILE A 29 26.02 25.96 -19.42
CA ILE A 29 25.28 27.23 -19.34
C ILE A 29 26.07 28.27 -18.55
N MET A 30 26.66 27.89 -17.43
CA MET A 30 27.49 28.78 -16.62
C MET A 30 28.76 29.23 -17.36
N TRP A 31 29.38 28.35 -18.15
CA TRP A 31 30.56 28.67 -18.95
C TRP A 31 30.24 29.64 -20.08
N LEU A 32 29.12 29.41 -20.79
CA LEU A 32 28.61 30.31 -21.82
C LEU A 32 28.26 31.69 -21.23
N ALA A 33 27.53 31.72 -20.12
CA ALA A 33 27.15 32.97 -19.46
C ALA A 33 28.35 33.75 -18.89
N ARG A 34 29.40 33.06 -18.41
CA ARG A 34 30.65 33.71 -17.98
C ARG A 34 31.39 34.36 -19.15
N LYS A 35 31.42 33.68 -20.31
CA LYS A 35 32.05 34.20 -21.53
C LYS A 35 31.33 35.45 -22.04
N ASP A 36 30.00 35.46 -22.00
CA ASP A 36 29.20 36.60 -22.43
C ASP A 36 29.35 37.80 -21.48
N ARG A 37 29.48 37.54 -20.17
CA ARG A 37 29.68 38.59 -19.15
C ARG A 37 30.99 39.38 -19.31
N THR A 38 32.01 38.81 -19.95
CA THR A 38 33.28 39.54 -20.19
C THR A 38 33.16 40.58 -21.31
N ARG A 39 32.09 40.54 -22.13
CA ARG A 39 31.88 41.44 -23.27
C ARG A 39 30.82 42.53 -23.05
N SER A 40 30.11 42.53 -21.93
CA SER A 40 29.06 43.53 -21.68
C SER A 40 29.65 44.86 -21.22
N ILE A 41 29.40 45.93 -21.98
CA ILE A 41 29.86 47.30 -21.71
C ILE A 41 28.90 48.06 -20.78
N PHE A 42 27.61 47.68 -20.72
CA PHE A 42 26.59 48.39 -19.95
C PHE A 42 26.23 47.68 -18.63
N THR A 43 26.11 48.46 -17.55
CA THR A 43 25.81 47.98 -16.18
C THR A 43 24.48 47.23 -16.09
N LEU A 44 23.47 47.60 -16.87
CA LEU A 44 22.16 46.92 -16.87
C LEU A 44 22.24 45.50 -17.47
N GLU A 45 23.08 45.27 -18.47
CA GLU A 45 23.31 43.92 -19.02
C GLU A 45 24.08 43.05 -18.01
N ARG A 46 24.98 43.67 -17.23
CA ARG A 46 25.74 43.00 -16.17
C ARG A 46 24.83 42.54 -15.01
N GLU A 47 23.77 43.28 -14.72
CA GLU A 47 22.81 42.95 -13.67
C GLU A 47 21.85 41.83 -14.09
N ASN A 48 21.35 41.84 -15.33
CA ASN A 48 20.56 40.71 -15.85
C ASN A 48 21.42 39.43 -15.99
N ALA A 49 22.68 39.57 -16.42
CA ALA A 49 23.61 38.45 -16.49
C ALA A 49 23.94 37.86 -15.10
N SER A 50 23.95 38.68 -14.05
CA SER A 50 24.20 38.20 -12.68
C SER A 50 23.05 37.32 -12.19
N VAL A 51 21.80 37.69 -12.44
CA VAL A 51 20.62 36.89 -12.08
C VAL A 51 20.61 35.55 -12.80
N ARG A 52 20.97 35.53 -14.10
CA ARG A 52 21.10 34.28 -14.86
C ARG A 52 22.20 33.38 -14.32
N LEU A 53 23.33 33.93 -13.90
CA LEU A 53 24.41 33.19 -13.25
C LEU A 53 23.98 32.64 -11.88
N THR A 54 23.29 33.43 -11.07
CA THR A 54 22.80 33.00 -9.75
C THR A 54 21.80 31.85 -9.89
N ARG A 55 20.88 31.91 -10.86
CA ARG A 55 19.92 30.81 -11.13
C ARG A 55 20.60 29.55 -11.66
N ALA A 56 21.54 29.69 -12.61
CA ALA A 56 22.29 28.54 -13.13
C ALA A 56 23.18 27.90 -12.05
N PHE A 57 23.80 28.71 -11.19
CA PHE A 57 24.59 28.25 -10.07
C PHE A 57 23.73 27.55 -9.00
N ALA A 58 22.58 28.12 -8.65
CA ALA A 58 21.62 27.48 -7.75
C ALA A 58 21.15 26.12 -8.30
N GLY A 59 20.84 26.03 -9.59
CA GLY A 59 20.50 24.77 -10.25
C GLY A 59 21.62 23.72 -10.17
N PHE A 60 22.86 24.12 -10.43
CA PHE A 60 24.03 23.24 -10.27
C PHE A 60 24.21 22.76 -8.82
N MET A 61 24.02 23.63 -7.82
CA MET A 61 24.11 23.27 -6.40
C MET A 61 23.02 22.28 -5.99
N ILE A 62 21.80 22.40 -6.53
CA ILE A 62 20.70 21.44 -6.30
C ILE A 62 21.06 20.07 -6.87
N VAL A 63 21.59 20.03 -8.10
CA VAL A 63 22.06 18.78 -8.72
C VAL A 63 23.19 18.14 -7.90
N LEU A 64 24.15 18.94 -7.45
CA LEU A 64 25.25 18.48 -6.60
C LEU A 64 24.75 17.91 -5.27
N ALA A 65 23.82 18.60 -4.61
CA ALA A 65 23.18 18.13 -3.38
C ALA A 65 22.41 16.82 -3.59
N GLY A 66 21.74 16.66 -4.74
CA GLY A 66 21.10 15.41 -5.14
C GLY A 66 22.09 14.26 -5.28
N ILE A 67 23.22 14.48 -5.97
CA ILE A 67 24.30 13.48 -6.09
C ILE A 67 24.85 13.08 -4.71
N LEU A 68 25.12 14.07 -3.86
CA LEU A 68 25.62 13.85 -2.48
C LEU A 68 24.61 13.11 -1.61
N GLY A 69 23.33 13.44 -1.72
CA GLY A 69 22.25 12.78 -0.99
C GLY A 69 22.09 11.31 -1.39
N VAL A 70 22.13 11.00 -2.68
CA VAL A 70 22.08 9.62 -3.18
C VAL A 70 23.32 8.84 -2.73
N TYR A 71 24.51 9.46 -2.79
CA TYR A 71 25.74 8.85 -2.26
C TYR A 71 25.66 8.55 -0.76
N TYR A 72 25.15 9.50 0.03
CA TYR A 72 24.96 9.30 1.47
C TYR A 72 24.01 8.14 1.78
N LEU A 73 22.88 8.06 1.08
CA LEU A 73 21.93 6.95 1.23
C LEU A 73 22.56 5.59 0.85
N SER A 74 23.37 5.55 -0.21
CA SER A 74 24.11 4.34 -0.59
C SER A 74 25.06 3.84 0.50
N VAL A 75 25.64 4.73 1.32
CA VAL A 75 26.56 4.36 2.40
C VAL A 75 25.80 3.91 3.66
N VAL A 76 24.63 4.49 3.94
CA VAL A 76 23.85 4.20 5.16
C VAL A 76 22.98 2.95 5.03
N THR A 77 22.50 2.61 3.82
CA THR A 77 21.65 1.44 3.58
C THR A 77 22.21 0.06 3.99
N PRO A 78 23.49 -0.30 3.72
CA PRO A 78 24.03 -1.61 4.10
C PRO A 78 24.10 -1.84 5.63
N ALA A 79 24.01 -0.79 6.45
CA ALA A 79 23.99 -0.92 7.91
C ALA A 79 22.61 -1.29 8.49
N ILE A 80 21.53 -1.21 7.68
CA ILE A 80 20.13 -1.39 8.13
C ILE A 80 19.62 -2.80 7.80
N VAL A 81 20.26 -3.51 6.87
CA VAL A 81 19.93 -4.92 6.57
C VAL A 81 20.75 -5.80 7.53
N PRO A 82 20.11 -6.55 8.46
CA PRO A 82 20.84 -7.48 9.31
C PRO A 82 21.54 -8.53 8.43
N PRO A 83 22.72 -9.03 8.85
CA PRO A 83 23.39 -10.10 8.13
C PRO A 83 22.44 -11.29 7.94
N PRO A 84 22.56 -12.04 6.83
CA PRO A 84 21.71 -13.20 6.58
C PRO A 84 21.76 -14.16 7.78
N PRO A 85 20.63 -14.81 8.14
CA PRO A 85 20.59 -15.75 9.25
C PRO A 85 21.62 -16.85 9.04
N ASP A 86 22.39 -17.14 10.09
CA ASP A 86 23.40 -18.19 10.09
C ASP A 86 22.78 -19.49 9.54
N THR A 87 23.33 -19.98 8.45
CA THR A 87 23.03 -21.35 7.97
C THR A 87 23.32 -22.29 9.13
N PRO A 88 22.40 -23.17 9.56
CA PRO A 88 22.61 -23.98 10.75
C PRO A 88 23.89 -24.79 10.58
N THR A 89 24.91 -24.41 11.34
CA THR A 89 26.11 -25.22 11.52
C THR A 89 25.63 -26.54 12.11
N PRO A 90 25.97 -27.70 11.53
CA PRO A 90 25.46 -28.98 12.00
C PRO A 90 25.81 -29.16 13.48
N THR A 91 24.80 -29.11 14.34
CA THR A 91 24.94 -29.35 15.78
C THR A 91 25.48 -30.77 15.96
N PRO A 92 26.59 -30.98 16.68
CA PRO A 92 27.03 -32.34 17.01
C PRO A 92 25.95 -33.02 17.86
N ILE A 93 25.47 -34.17 17.39
CA ILE A 93 24.46 -34.99 18.09
C ILE A 93 25.08 -35.48 19.40
N LEU A 94 24.60 -34.96 20.53
CA LEU A 94 24.92 -35.51 21.85
C LEU A 94 23.98 -36.70 22.10
N ALA A 95 24.52 -37.92 22.12
CA ALA A 95 23.75 -39.13 22.41
C ALA A 95 23.29 -39.11 23.89
N LEU A 96 21.98 -38.99 24.11
CA LEU A 96 21.36 -39.17 25.42
C LEU A 96 21.08 -40.67 25.66
N PRO A 97 21.29 -41.21 26.88
CA PRO A 97 21.02 -42.61 27.20
C PRO A 97 19.51 -42.93 27.18
N PRO A 98 19.13 -44.19 26.90
CA PRO A 98 17.73 -44.58 26.72
C PRO A 98 16.91 -44.49 28.03
N THR A 99 15.74 -43.87 27.93
CA THR A 99 14.70 -43.82 28.97
C THR A 99 14.04 -45.20 29.15
N PRO A 100 13.77 -45.68 30.38
CA PRO A 100 13.13 -46.99 30.58
C PRO A 100 11.66 -46.99 30.15
N THR A 101 11.32 -47.99 29.35
CA THR A 101 9.98 -48.34 28.85
C THR A 101 9.00 -48.70 29.99
N PRO A 102 7.77 -48.15 30.04
CA PRO A 102 6.75 -48.60 30.98
C PRO A 102 6.14 -49.96 30.58
N PRO A 103 5.71 -50.82 31.54
CA PRO A 103 5.17 -52.15 31.28
C PRO A 103 3.76 -52.15 30.64
N PRO A 104 3.33 -53.27 30.04
CA PRO A 104 2.08 -53.34 29.27
C PRO A 104 0.83 -53.33 30.16
N LEU A 105 -0.16 -52.51 29.82
CA LEU A 105 -1.50 -52.55 30.40
C LEU A 105 -2.36 -53.62 29.70
N LEU A 106 -3.03 -54.45 30.51
CA LEU A 106 -3.95 -55.55 30.13
C LEU A 106 -5.11 -55.07 29.22
N PRO A 107 -5.66 -55.92 28.34
CA PRO A 107 -6.80 -55.57 27.49
C PRO A 107 -8.11 -55.48 28.28
N THR A 108 -8.73 -54.30 28.28
CA THR A 108 -10.11 -54.06 28.72
C THR A 108 -11.09 -54.65 27.69
N PRO A 109 -12.17 -55.36 28.10
CA PRO A 109 -13.09 -56.01 27.18
C PRO A 109 -13.92 -55.04 26.35
N THR A 110 -13.99 -55.36 25.06
CA THR A 110 -14.85 -54.79 24.02
C THR A 110 -16.33 -54.92 24.39
N GLN A 111 -17.03 -53.78 24.50
CA GLN A 111 -18.50 -53.75 24.56
C GLN A 111 -19.06 -53.78 23.13
N THR A 112 -19.93 -54.77 22.89
CA THR A 112 -20.73 -55.03 21.69
C THR A 112 -21.61 -53.83 21.27
N PRO A 113 -21.75 -53.50 19.98
CA PRO A 113 -22.72 -52.52 19.50
C PRO A 113 -24.14 -53.11 19.43
N THR A 114 -25.07 -52.55 20.20
CA THR A 114 -26.51 -52.81 20.11
C THR A 114 -27.16 -51.84 19.12
N VAL A 115 -28.03 -52.38 18.27
CA VAL A 115 -28.71 -51.76 17.13
C VAL A 115 -29.98 -50.96 17.57
N LEU A 116 -30.15 -49.73 17.03
CA LEU A 116 -31.36 -48.97 16.54
C LEU A 116 -32.65 -48.95 17.44
N PRO A 117 -33.51 -47.88 17.50
CA PRO A 117 -33.92 -47.04 16.36
C PRO A 117 -34.32 -45.54 16.57
N THR A 118 -34.44 -44.84 15.43
CA THR A 118 -35.32 -43.70 15.05
C THR A 118 -35.40 -42.42 15.90
N PRO A 119 -35.08 -41.22 15.33
CA PRO A 119 -35.51 -39.95 15.90
C PRO A 119 -36.91 -39.51 15.39
N THR A 120 -37.82 -39.27 16.34
CA THR A 120 -39.11 -38.60 16.14
C THR A 120 -38.95 -37.09 16.37
N LEU A 121 -39.47 -36.31 15.42
CA LEU A 121 -39.63 -34.86 15.44
C LEU A 121 -40.55 -34.40 16.59
N VAL A 122 -40.10 -33.49 17.47
CA VAL A 122 -41.01 -32.68 18.31
C VAL A 122 -40.45 -31.26 18.46
N ASN A 123 -41.27 -30.30 18.06
CA ASN A 123 -41.11 -28.85 18.17
C ASN A 123 -41.83 -28.36 19.45
N ALA A 124 -41.18 -27.57 20.32
CA ALA A 124 -41.82 -26.70 21.33
C ALA A 124 -40.74 -25.75 21.94
N LEU A 125 -40.70 -24.46 21.58
CA LEU A 125 -41.35 -23.30 22.20
C LEU A 125 -40.96 -22.99 23.66
N GLY A 126 -40.41 -21.77 23.87
CA GLY A 126 -40.30 -21.07 25.16
C GLY A 126 -38.87 -21.00 25.71
N GLY A 127 -38.31 -19.85 26.12
CA GLY A 127 -38.85 -18.51 26.26
C GLY A 127 -37.70 -17.50 26.45
N PHE A 128 -38.03 -16.24 26.18
CA PHE A 128 -37.23 -15.04 26.49
C PHE A 128 -37.28 -14.77 27.99
N GLU A 129 -36.15 -14.35 28.58
CA GLU A 129 -36.15 -13.44 29.73
C GLU A 129 -35.08 -12.36 29.55
N THR A 130 -35.48 -11.15 29.93
CA THR A 130 -34.89 -9.82 29.71
C THR A 130 -34.69 -9.18 31.09
N GLU A 131 -33.78 -8.18 31.16
CA GLU A 131 -33.59 -7.13 32.20
C GLU A 131 -32.51 -7.39 33.27
N SER A 132 -31.75 -6.43 33.81
CA SER A 132 -31.49 -4.99 33.57
C SER A 132 -30.57 -4.50 34.71
N SER A 133 -29.54 -3.68 34.44
CA SER A 133 -29.04 -2.61 35.36
C SER A 133 -27.97 -1.69 34.72
N THR A 134 -28.45 -0.61 34.09
CA THR A 134 -28.09 0.83 34.09
C THR A 134 -26.64 1.37 34.30
N PRO A 135 -26.27 2.52 33.66
CA PRO A 135 -24.90 2.90 33.22
C PRO A 135 -24.29 4.20 33.82
N GLU A 136 -22.99 4.47 33.55
CA GLU A 136 -22.37 5.82 33.46
C GLU A 136 -21.11 5.76 32.54
N PRO A 137 -20.61 6.87 31.96
CA PRO A 137 -20.56 7.05 30.51
C PRO A 137 -19.12 7.03 29.97
N VAL A 138 -18.79 6.04 29.15
CA VAL A 138 -17.66 6.14 28.22
C VAL A 138 -18.27 6.25 26.83
N GLN A 139 -18.13 7.43 26.25
CA GLN A 139 -18.50 7.72 24.87
C GLN A 139 -17.92 6.63 23.95
N PRO A 140 -18.75 5.79 23.30
CA PRO A 140 -18.25 4.87 22.30
C PRO A 140 -17.74 5.71 21.13
N ALA A 141 -16.50 5.48 20.70
CA ALA A 141 -16.05 5.93 19.40
C ALA A 141 -17.11 5.49 18.35
N PRO A 142 -17.51 6.36 17.42
CA PRO A 142 -18.55 6.02 16.46
C PRO A 142 -18.15 4.73 15.73
N PRO A 143 -19.04 3.73 15.65
CA PRO A 143 -18.78 2.52 14.87
C PRO A 143 -18.60 2.93 13.39
N PRO A 144 -17.72 2.26 12.62
CA PRO A 144 -17.58 2.53 11.20
C PRO A 144 -18.93 2.28 10.52
N VAL A 145 -19.59 3.35 10.11
CA VAL A 145 -20.86 3.27 9.39
C VAL A 145 -20.53 3.02 7.93
N SER A 146 -20.70 1.78 7.47
CA SER A 146 -20.69 1.45 6.04
C SER A 146 -22.12 1.12 5.63
N SER A 147 -22.81 2.08 5.02
CA SER A 147 -24.07 1.78 4.32
C SER A 147 -23.72 1.20 2.96
N ASN A 148 -24.25 0.03 2.61
CA ASN A 148 -23.87 -0.69 1.37
C ASN A 148 -24.17 0.06 0.06
N GLY A 149 -24.89 1.19 0.09
CA GLY A 149 -25.19 1.99 -1.10
C GLY A 149 -25.91 1.20 -2.20
N GLN A 150 -25.96 1.76 -3.41
CA GLN A 150 -26.42 1.05 -4.60
C GLN A 150 -25.28 0.18 -5.15
N ALA A 151 -25.53 -1.07 -5.51
CA ALA A 151 -24.50 -1.94 -6.07
C ALA A 151 -23.81 -1.25 -7.28
N PRO A 152 -22.46 -1.21 -7.32
CA PRO A 152 -21.74 -0.54 -8.39
C PRO A 152 -21.79 -1.35 -9.68
N SER A 153 -22.04 -0.68 -10.80
CA SER A 153 -22.14 -1.30 -12.13
C SER A 153 -20.79 -1.23 -12.85
N CYS A 154 -19.86 -2.09 -12.45
CA CYS A 154 -18.55 -2.17 -13.11
C CYS A 154 -18.59 -3.22 -14.22
N ALA A 155 -18.19 -2.84 -15.44
CA ALA A 155 -18.33 -3.66 -16.64
C ALA A 155 -17.49 -4.95 -16.59
N ASN A 156 -16.29 -4.87 -16.01
CA ASN A 156 -15.40 -6.02 -15.89
C ASN A 156 -15.60 -6.74 -14.56
N SER A 157 -15.99 -8.01 -14.60
CA SER A 157 -16.15 -8.80 -13.37
C SER A 157 -14.83 -9.02 -12.63
N ALA A 158 -13.70 -9.15 -13.33
CA ALA A 158 -12.39 -9.36 -12.72
C ALA A 158 -11.74 -8.08 -12.15
N ALA A 159 -12.32 -6.91 -12.43
CA ALA A 159 -11.87 -5.60 -11.93
C ALA A 159 -13.07 -4.79 -11.44
N ARG A 160 -13.66 -5.22 -10.32
CA ARG A 160 -14.87 -4.61 -9.75
C ARG A 160 -14.76 -4.38 -8.25
N ILE A 161 -15.38 -3.31 -7.79
CA ILE A 161 -15.69 -3.07 -6.38
C ILE A 161 -17.08 -3.66 -6.14
N THR A 162 -17.29 -4.32 -5.01
CA THR A 162 -18.61 -4.79 -4.55
C THR A 162 -19.08 -4.00 -3.34
N GLN A 163 -18.14 -3.49 -2.52
CA GLN A 163 -18.43 -2.62 -1.39
C GLN A 163 -17.25 -1.67 -1.14
N PRO A 164 -17.49 -0.39 -0.82
CA PRO A 164 -18.79 0.30 -0.74
C PRO A 164 -19.49 0.42 -2.10
N GLY A 165 -20.82 0.55 -2.08
CA GLY A 165 -21.62 0.83 -3.28
C GLY A 165 -21.70 2.31 -3.61
N ASN A 166 -22.34 2.63 -4.73
CA ASN A 166 -22.62 4.01 -5.14
C ASN A 166 -23.47 4.76 -4.10
N ASN A 167 -23.03 5.98 -3.78
CA ASN A 167 -23.56 6.89 -2.77
C ASN A 167 -23.54 6.34 -1.34
N ALA A 168 -22.71 5.31 -1.08
CA ALA A 168 -22.46 4.81 0.26
C ALA A 168 -21.88 5.91 1.15
N GLN A 169 -22.34 5.95 2.40
CA GLN A 169 -21.72 6.80 3.41
C GLN A 169 -20.55 6.03 4.02
N VAL A 170 -19.40 6.70 4.10
CA VAL A 170 -18.12 6.15 4.57
C VAL A 170 -17.52 7.09 5.60
N ALA A 171 -17.02 6.52 6.69
CA ALA A 171 -16.31 7.23 7.75
C ALA A 171 -15.28 6.29 8.38
N GLY A 172 -14.13 6.82 8.78
CA GLY A 172 -13.06 6.03 9.38
C GLY A 172 -12.31 5.14 8.40
N MET A 173 -11.90 3.98 8.93
CA MET A 173 -11.29 2.90 8.16
C MET A 173 -12.36 2.05 7.49
N VAL A 174 -12.49 2.20 6.17
CA VAL A 174 -13.44 1.45 5.35
C VAL A 174 -12.72 0.30 4.65
N GLN A 175 -13.28 -0.91 4.71
CA GLN A 175 -12.80 -2.03 3.90
C GLN A 175 -13.42 -1.98 2.51
N ILE A 176 -12.56 -1.92 1.50
CA ILE A 176 -12.94 -2.06 0.10
C ILE A 176 -12.97 -3.55 -0.22
N MET A 177 -14.10 -4.03 -0.72
CA MET A 177 -14.31 -5.41 -1.14
C MET A 177 -14.61 -5.46 -2.64
N GLY A 178 -14.20 -6.54 -3.29
CA GLY A 178 -14.39 -6.70 -4.73
C GLY A 178 -13.58 -7.83 -5.34
N SER A 179 -13.17 -7.64 -6.58
CA SER A 179 -12.33 -8.53 -7.38
C SER A 179 -11.28 -7.70 -8.14
N ALA A 180 -10.02 -8.11 -8.03
CA ALA A 180 -8.86 -7.59 -8.74
C ALA A 180 -8.01 -8.77 -9.22
N ALA A 181 -8.50 -9.41 -10.27
CA ALA A 181 -8.04 -10.71 -10.75
C ALA A 181 -8.10 -10.81 -12.28
N ILE A 182 -7.49 -9.84 -12.95
CA ILE A 182 -7.38 -9.83 -14.42
C ILE A 182 -6.26 -10.77 -14.91
N ASP A 183 -6.30 -11.12 -16.19
CA ASP A 183 -5.20 -11.84 -16.83
C ASP A 183 -3.90 -11.01 -16.81
N ASN A 184 -2.76 -11.69 -16.68
CA ASN A 184 -1.44 -11.07 -16.57
C ASN A 184 -1.32 -10.03 -15.44
N PHE A 185 -2.08 -10.19 -14.36
CA PHE A 185 -2.09 -9.29 -13.20
C PHE A 185 -0.68 -8.93 -12.71
N GLN A 186 -0.45 -7.64 -12.47
CA GLN A 186 0.79 -7.13 -11.89
C GLN A 186 0.56 -6.40 -10.57
N TYR A 187 -0.43 -5.51 -10.50
CA TYR A 187 -0.87 -4.83 -9.27
C TYR A 187 -2.24 -4.19 -9.46
N TYR A 188 -2.90 -3.81 -8.37
CA TYR A 188 -3.99 -2.84 -8.42
C TYR A 188 -3.74 -1.67 -7.48
N LYS A 189 -4.45 -0.57 -7.73
CA LYS A 189 -4.37 0.64 -6.91
C LYS A 189 -5.75 1.26 -6.70
N PHE A 190 -5.84 1.99 -5.60
CA PHE A 190 -6.98 2.83 -5.27
C PHE A 190 -6.64 4.29 -5.52
N GLU A 191 -7.60 5.00 -6.10
CA GLU A 191 -7.51 6.43 -6.35
C GLU A 191 -8.85 7.09 -6.03
N PHE A 192 -8.81 8.34 -5.57
CA PHE A 192 -10.02 9.16 -5.46
C PHE A 192 -9.88 10.40 -6.33
N ARG A 193 -11.01 10.98 -6.71
CA ARG A 193 -11.07 12.23 -7.44
C ARG A 193 -11.35 13.36 -6.47
N ASP A 194 -10.44 14.32 -6.38
CA ASP A 194 -10.66 15.51 -5.59
C ASP A 194 -11.68 16.42 -6.31
N PRO A 195 -12.81 16.79 -5.67
CA PRO A 195 -13.84 17.62 -6.29
C PRO A 195 -13.38 19.06 -6.56
N SER A 196 -12.32 19.53 -5.90
CA SER A 196 -11.79 20.89 -6.07
C SER A 196 -10.88 21.03 -7.28
N THR A 197 -10.04 20.02 -7.55
CA THR A 197 -9.08 20.00 -8.67
C THR A 197 -9.60 19.19 -9.86
N GLY A 198 -10.46 18.20 -9.61
CA GLY A 198 -10.94 17.23 -10.59
C GLY A 198 -9.91 16.17 -10.97
N GLU A 199 -8.76 16.12 -10.30
CA GLU A 199 -7.66 15.17 -10.55
C GLU A 199 -7.82 13.87 -9.76
N TRP A 200 -7.23 12.79 -10.29
CA TRP A 200 -7.17 11.49 -9.62
C TRP A 200 -5.92 11.41 -8.74
N ILE A 201 -6.14 11.21 -7.44
CA ILE A 201 -5.10 11.17 -6.41
C ILE A 201 -4.92 9.72 -5.95
N PHE A 202 -3.66 9.29 -5.89
CA PHE A 202 -3.27 7.96 -5.43
C PHE A 202 -3.50 7.79 -3.92
N ILE A 203 -4.08 6.65 -3.52
CA ILE A 203 -4.29 6.27 -2.12
C ILE A 203 -3.31 5.16 -1.72
N SER A 204 -3.42 4.01 -2.39
CA SER A 204 -2.68 2.80 -2.03
C SER A 204 -2.54 1.85 -3.22
N ARG A 205 -1.53 0.98 -3.14
CA ARG A 205 -1.22 -0.06 -4.13
C ARG A 205 -1.10 -1.41 -3.42
N PHE A 206 -1.53 -2.46 -4.10
CA PHE A 206 -1.44 -3.84 -3.66
C PHE A 206 -0.98 -4.73 -4.80
N ASP A 207 -0.11 -5.69 -4.49
CA ASP A 207 0.54 -6.55 -5.47
C ASP A 207 0.06 -8.01 -5.42
N ASN A 208 -0.95 -8.31 -4.58
CA ASN A 208 -1.56 -9.63 -4.50
C ASN A 208 -2.84 -9.67 -5.32
N MET A 209 -3.02 -10.69 -6.14
CA MET A 209 -4.26 -10.89 -6.89
C MET A 209 -5.41 -11.29 -5.95
N VAL A 210 -6.59 -10.72 -6.13
CA VAL A 210 -7.77 -11.01 -5.29
C VAL A 210 -8.97 -11.38 -6.17
N PRO A 211 -9.24 -12.69 -6.39
CA PRO A 211 -10.38 -13.13 -7.20
C PRO A 211 -11.73 -12.70 -6.65
N SER A 212 -11.88 -12.72 -5.32
CA SER A 212 -13.04 -12.17 -4.61
C SER A 212 -12.67 -11.98 -3.14
N GLY A 213 -13.09 -10.87 -2.54
CA GLY A 213 -12.92 -10.64 -1.11
C GLY A 213 -12.49 -9.22 -0.79
N VAL A 214 -11.66 -9.06 0.24
CA VAL A 214 -11.14 -7.76 0.67
C VAL A 214 -10.00 -7.34 -0.26
N LEU A 215 -10.19 -6.21 -0.94
CA LEU A 215 -9.15 -5.57 -1.75
C LEU A 215 -8.23 -4.71 -0.88
N GLY A 216 -8.71 -4.14 0.22
CA GLY A 216 -7.86 -3.45 1.17
C GLY A 216 -8.57 -2.37 1.96
N PRO A 217 -7.90 -1.81 2.97
CA PRO A 217 -8.43 -0.70 3.75
C PRO A 217 -8.26 0.64 3.02
N TRP A 218 -9.19 1.54 3.27
CA TRP A 218 -9.12 2.96 2.91
C TRP A 218 -9.50 3.81 4.13
N ASN A 219 -8.66 4.79 4.48
CA ASN A 219 -8.97 5.74 5.53
C ASN A 219 -9.64 7.00 4.96
N SER A 220 -10.96 7.10 5.08
CA SER A 220 -11.74 8.24 4.57
C SER A 220 -11.59 9.50 5.42
N ASP A 221 -11.16 9.40 6.69
CA ASP A 221 -11.01 10.55 7.61
C ASP A 221 -9.88 11.50 7.18
N THR A 222 -9.05 11.08 6.23
CA THR A 222 -8.03 11.93 5.62
C THR A 222 -8.60 12.95 4.64
N LEU A 223 -9.87 12.79 4.25
CA LEU A 223 -10.59 13.68 3.35
C LEU A 223 -11.58 14.56 4.12
N THR A 224 -11.87 15.74 3.58
CA THR A 224 -12.95 16.57 4.13
C THR A 224 -14.31 15.94 3.83
N PRO A 225 -15.31 16.07 4.71
CA PRO A 225 -16.66 15.56 4.46
C PRO A 225 -17.23 16.10 3.13
N GLY A 226 -17.77 15.21 2.30
CA GLY A 226 -18.22 15.54 0.95
C GLY A 226 -18.40 14.35 0.01
N GLU A 227 -18.75 14.65 -1.25
CA GLU A 227 -18.91 13.67 -2.32
C GLU A 227 -17.58 13.44 -3.04
N TYR A 228 -17.17 12.18 -3.20
CA TYR A 228 -15.96 11.80 -3.91
C TYR A 228 -16.24 10.67 -4.91
N ASP A 229 -15.55 10.71 -6.05
CA ASP A 229 -15.45 9.54 -6.91
C ASP A 229 -14.24 8.72 -6.47
N PHE A 230 -14.45 7.46 -6.14
CA PHE A 230 -13.40 6.50 -5.80
C PHE A 230 -13.29 5.48 -6.93
N ARG A 231 -12.07 5.07 -7.30
CA ARG A 231 -11.88 4.04 -8.32
C ARG A 231 -10.83 2.99 -7.97
N LEU A 232 -11.09 1.79 -8.50
CA LEU A 232 -10.15 0.68 -8.56
C LEU A 232 -9.55 0.62 -9.97
N VAL A 233 -8.22 0.63 -10.05
CA VAL A 233 -7.48 0.41 -11.29
C VAL A 233 -6.64 -0.85 -11.13
N VAL A 234 -6.88 -1.86 -11.96
CA VAL A 234 -6.12 -3.12 -11.97
C VAL A 234 -5.21 -3.12 -13.19
N VAL A 235 -3.91 -3.30 -12.99
CA VAL A 235 -2.87 -3.14 -14.00
C VAL A 235 -2.20 -4.50 -14.27
N ASP A 236 -1.98 -4.80 -15.53
CA ASP A 236 -1.28 -6.00 -15.97
C ASP A 236 0.24 -5.79 -16.08
N ASN A 237 0.99 -6.86 -16.37
CA ASN A 237 2.44 -6.85 -16.50
C ASN A 237 2.96 -6.08 -17.73
N THR A 238 2.07 -5.69 -18.65
CA THR A 238 2.36 -4.84 -19.81
C THR A 238 2.08 -3.36 -19.54
N GLY A 239 1.49 -3.03 -18.38
CA GLY A 239 1.08 -1.68 -18.00
C GLY A 239 -0.29 -1.26 -18.54
N ASN A 240 -1.03 -2.18 -19.19
CA ASN A 240 -2.41 -1.92 -19.59
C ASN A 240 -3.36 -2.16 -18.42
N PHE A 241 -4.53 -1.53 -18.49
CA PHE A 241 -5.61 -1.72 -17.51
C PHE A 241 -6.96 -1.69 -18.22
N PRO A 242 -7.90 -2.59 -17.85
CA PRO A 242 -9.27 -2.51 -18.34
C PRO A 242 -9.96 -1.25 -17.80
N GLU A 243 -11.19 -1.00 -18.27
CA GLU A 243 -12.00 0.12 -17.78
C GLU A 243 -12.07 0.12 -16.23
N PRO A 244 -11.58 1.19 -15.58
CA PRO A 244 -11.56 1.27 -14.12
C PRO A 244 -12.97 1.23 -13.53
N CYS A 245 -13.12 0.53 -12.40
CA CYS A 245 -14.36 0.51 -11.66
C CYS A 245 -14.46 1.78 -10.80
N VAL A 246 -15.35 2.69 -11.16
CA VAL A 246 -15.57 3.97 -10.46
C VAL A 246 -16.87 3.91 -9.65
N ILE A 247 -16.83 4.36 -8.41
CA ILE A 247 -17.98 4.50 -7.52
C ILE A 247 -18.04 5.91 -6.93
N ARG A 248 -19.24 6.41 -6.68
CA ARG A 248 -19.45 7.65 -5.91
C ARG A 248 -19.61 7.29 -4.43
N VAL A 249 -18.93 7.98 -3.52
CA VAL A 249 -19.06 7.79 -2.07
C VAL A 249 -19.22 9.13 -1.34
N ARG A 250 -19.82 9.08 -0.16
CA ARG A 250 -20.07 10.25 0.70
C ARG A 250 -19.27 10.12 2.00
N VAL A 251 -18.24 10.94 2.12
CA VAL A 251 -17.40 10.99 3.32
C VAL A 251 -18.10 11.84 4.37
N GLN A 252 -18.20 11.32 5.60
CA GLN A 252 -18.85 11.98 6.75
C GLN A 252 -17.84 12.52 7.76
#